data_AF-W7BFW7-F1
#
_entry.id   AF-W7BFW7-F1
#
_cell.length_a   1.000
_cell.length_b   1.000
_cell.length_c   1.000
_cell.angle_alpha   90.00
_cell.angle_beta   90.00
_cell.angle_gamma   90.00
#
_symmetry.space_group_name_H-M   'P 1'
#
loop_
_entity.id
_entity.type
_entity.pdbx_description
1 polymer ?
#
loop_
_entity_poly.entity_id
_entity_poly.type
_entity_poly.pdbx_seq_one_letter_code
_entity_poly.pdbx_strand_id
1 'polypeptide(L)'
;MVILGQDPYHGRGQAHGLSFSVQKGVRTPPSLENIYQELQNDLGCFIPNNGYLKPWTDQGVLLLNTVLTVEAGKANSHQNKGWEHLTDAIIRLLNQKEGPVVFILWGKNAKQKMELLNNPDHLILTSSHPSPYSANYGFFGSRPFSKTNDYLVQQGEKPIDWQIPNL
;
A
#
# COMPACT_ATOMS: atom_id res chain seq x y z
N MET A 1 0.80 -7.73 7.46
CA MET A 1 0.64 -6.28 7.22
C MET A 1 -0.16 -6.06 5.94
N VAL A 2 -0.87 -4.94 5.80
CA VAL A 2 -1.70 -4.62 4.62
C VAL A 2 -1.46 -3.16 4.18
N ILE A 3 -1.21 -2.95 2.89
CA ILE A 3 -1.23 -1.62 2.26
C ILE A 3 -2.37 -1.59 1.26
N LEU A 4 -3.34 -0.70 1.48
CA LEU A 4 -4.50 -0.56 0.59
C LEU A 4 -4.25 0.47 -0.51
N GLY A 5 -4.35 0.03 -1.75
CA GLY A 5 -4.46 0.86 -2.95
C GLY A 5 -5.92 1.00 -3.40
N GLN A 6 -6.15 1.93 -4.33
CA GLN A 6 -7.48 2.21 -4.88
C GLN A 6 -7.84 1.22 -6.01
N ASP A 7 -7.24 1.42 -7.18
CA ASP A 7 -7.39 0.63 -8.40
C ASP A 7 -6.02 0.34 -9.03
N PRO A 8 -5.91 -0.65 -9.93
CA PRO A 8 -4.66 -0.96 -10.59
C PRO A 8 -4.23 0.17 -11.53
N TYR A 9 -2.94 0.23 -11.86
CA TYR A 9 -2.49 1.10 -12.95
C TYR A 9 -3.17 0.74 -14.27
N HIS A 10 -3.68 1.74 -14.97
CA HIS A 10 -4.44 1.57 -16.22
C HIS A 10 -3.58 1.65 -17.49
N GLY A 11 -2.26 1.83 -17.38
CA GLY A 11 -1.34 1.76 -18.50
C GLY A 11 -0.95 0.32 -18.83
N ARG A 12 -0.78 0.03 -20.13
CA ARG A 12 -0.42 -1.31 -20.61
C ARG A 12 0.91 -1.76 -19.98
N GLY A 13 0.92 -2.97 -19.43
CA GLY A 13 2.10 -3.59 -18.83
C GLY A 13 2.50 -3.06 -17.45
N GLN A 14 1.77 -2.09 -16.89
CA GLN A 14 2.09 -1.53 -15.57
C GLN A 14 1.65 -2.46 -14.43
N ALA A 15 0.33 -2.67 -14.30
CA ALA A 15 -0.22 -3.45 -13.21
C ALA A 15 0.10 -4.95 -13.35
N HIS A 16 0.38 -5.59 -12.22
CA HIS A 16 0.61 -7.04 -12.13
C HIS A 16 -0.06 -7.68 -10.90
N GLY A 17 -1.15 -7.08 -10.42
CA GLY A 17 -1.97 -7.62 -9.32
C GLY A 17 -1.56 -7.19 -7.91
N LEU A 18 -0.53 -6.34 -7.78
CA LEU A 18 -0.09 -5.76 -6.51
C LEU A 18 -0.38 -4.25 -6.49
N SER A 19 -0.93 -3.74 -5.39
CA SER A 19 -1.12 -2.29 -5.22
C SER A 19 0.22 -1.55 -5.33
N PHE A 20 0.22 -0.40 -6.01
CA PHE A 20 1.37 0.48 -6.27
C PHE A 20 2.56 -0.10 -7.03
N SER A 21 2.68 -1.43 -7.20
CA SER A 21 3.82 -2.04 -7.86
C SER A 21 3.65 -2.09 -9.39
N VAL A 22 4.77 -1.98 -10.10
CA VAL A 22 4.87 -2.25 -11.54
C VAL A 22 5.84 -3.38 -11.85
N GLN A 23 5.72 -3.98 -13.04
CA GLN A 23 6.68 -5.00 -13.50
C GLN A 23 8.10 -4.43 -13.70
N LYS A 24 9.09 -5.32 -13.70
CA LYS A 24 10.47 -4.98 -14.03
C LYS A 24 10.56 -4.35 -15.42
N GLY A 25 11.40 -3.32 -15.58
CA GLY A 25 11.55 -2.58 -16.84
C GLY A 25 10.45 -1.56 -17.14
N VAL A 26 9.39 -1.50 -16.33
CA VAL A 26 8.37 -0.45 -16.42
C VAL A 26 8.83 0.77 -15.65
N ARG A 27 8.66 1.96 -16.23
CA ARG A 27 8.92 3.23 -15.55
C ARG A 27 8.10 3.32 -14.27
N THR A 28 8.76 3.64 -13.17
CA THR A 28 8.16 3.91 -11.86
C THR A 28 7.08 5.00 -12.00
N PRO A 29 5.82 4.73 -11.63
CA PRO A 29 4.77 5.75 -11.71
C PRO A 29 4.94 6.84 -10.64
N PRO A 30 4.41 8.06 -10.84
CA PRO A 30 4.62 9.17 -9.92
C PRO A 30 4.20 8.89 -8.47
N SER A 31 3.10 8.16 -8.25
CA SER A 31 2.69 7.77 -6.90
C SER A 31 3.72 6.86 -6.21
N LEU A 32 4.36 5.96 -6.97
CA LEU A 32 5.40 5.09 -6.43
C LEU A 32 6.72 5.84 -6.21
N GLU A 33 7.05 6.80 -7.07
CA GLU A 33 8.18 7.72 -6.84
C GLU A 33 8.01 8.47 -5.51
N ASN A 34 6.81 8.97 -5.23
CA ASN A 34 6.50 9.62 -3.95
C ASN A 34 6.58 8.65 -2.76
N ILE A 35 6.13 7.40 -2.92
CA ILE A 35 6.30 6.35 -1.90
C ILE A 35 7.77 6.14 -1.59
N TYR A 36 8.64 6.04 -2.60
CA TYR A 36 10.09 5.90 -2.39
C TYR A 36 10.71 7.15 -1.78
N GLN A 37 10.25 8.35 -2.14
CA GLN A 37 10.73 9.59 -1.52
C GLN A 37 10.39 9.63 -0.03
N GLU A 38 9.16 9.27 0.35
CA GLU A 38 8.79 9.18 1.76
C GLU A 38 9.57 8.07 2.47
N LEU A 39 9.78 6.93 1.83
CA LEU A 39 10.57 5.84 2.41
C LEU A 39 12.02 6.26 2.67
N GLN A 40 12.63 6.98 1.74
CA GLN A 40 13.95 7.57 1.91
C GLN A 40 13.98 8.56 3.08
N ASN A 41 13.00 9.45 3.16
CA ASN A 41 12.93 10.44 4.25
C ASN A 41 12.66 9.78 5.61
N ASP A 42 11.91 8.69 5.63
CA ASP A 42 11.48 8.01 6.85
C ASP A 42 12.58 7.09 7.43
N LEU A 43 13.19 6.26 6.58
CA LEU A 43 14.12 5.19 6.96
C LEU A 43 15.52 5.29 6.33
N GLY A 44 15.76 6.28 5.45
CA GLY A 44 17.05 6.46 4.79
C GLY A 44 17.33 5.50 3.63
N CYS A 45 16.32 4.73 3.18
CA CYS A 45 16.45 3.85 2.03
C CYS A 45 16.84 4.63 0.77
N PHE A 46 17.63 4.03 -0.12
CA PHE A 46 17.88 4.61 -1.43
C PHE A 46 16.68 4.38 -2.35
N ILE A 47 16.46 5.31 -3.28
CA ILE A 47 15.42 5.17 -4.31
C ILE A 47 15.91 4.15 -5.36
N PRO A 48 15.22 3.02 -5.56
CA PRO A 48 15.65 2.00 -6.50
C PRO A 48 15.43 2.41 -7.96
N ASN A 49 16.15 1.75 -8.87
CA ASN A 49 16.01 1.92 -10.33
C ASN A 49 14.78 1.22 -10.95
N ASN A 50 13.82 0.77 -10.13
CA ASN A 50 12.65 -0.01 -10.56
C ASN A 50 11.46 0.12 -9.60
N GLY A 51 10.26 -0.26 -10.05
CA GLY A 51 9.02 -0.21 -9.25
C GLY A 51 8.48 -1.57 -8.78
N TYR A 52 9.33 -2.58 -8.68
CA TYR A 52 8.92 -3.97 -8.42
C TYR A 52 8.92 -4.30 -6.92
N LEU A 53 7.75 -4.30 -6.30
CA LEU A 53 7.55 -4.39 -4.85
C LEU A 53 7.35 -5.83 -4.33
N LYS A 54 7.62 -6.85 -5.17
CA LYS A 54 7.55 -8.24 -4.71
C LYS A 54 8.43 -8.53 -3.47
N PRO A 55 9.62 -7.92 -3.28
CA PRO A 55 10.40 -8.09 -2.05
C PRO A 55 9.63 -7.74 -0.77
N TRP A 56 8.68 -6.80 -0.81
CA TRP A 56 7.80 -6.53 0.33
C TRP A 56 6.78 -7.65 0.54
N THR A 57 6.18 -8.15 -0.55
CA THR A 57 5.19 -9.25 -0.46
C THR A 57 5.80 -10.55 0.08
N ASP A 58 7.08 -10.81 -0.24
CA ASP A 58 7.82 -11.97 0.26
C ASP A 58 8.07 -11.91 1.77
N GLN A 59 7.90 -10.74 2.39
CA GLN A 59 8.00 -10.48 3.82
C GLN A 59 6.63 -10.38 4.52
N GLY A 60 5.53 -10.71 3.83
CA GLY A 60 4.18 -10.68 4.42
C GLY A 60 3.46 -9.32 4.36
N VAL A 61 3.90 -8.43 3.47
CA VAL A 61 3.17 -7.20 3.13
C VAL A 61 2.14 -7.51 2.04
N LEU A 62 0.85 -7.51 2.41
CA LEU A 62 -0.24 -7.66 1.46
C LEU A 62 -0.49 -6.34 0.72
N LEU A 63 -0.18 -6.30 -0.57
CA LEU A 63 -0.41 -5.15 -1.46
C LEU A 63 -1.76 -5.29 -2.18
N LEU A 64 -2.85 -4.88 -1.51
CA LEU A 64 -4.22 -5.10 -1.97
C LEU A 64 -4.82 -3.81 -2.54
N ASN A 65 -5.39 -3.85 -3.76
CA ASN A 65 -6.26 -2.78 -4.24
C ASN A 65 -7.72 -3.04 -3.83
N THR A 66 -8.50 -1.99 -3.58
CA THR A 66 -9.95 -2.10 -3.33
C THR A 66 -10.74 -2.46 -4.58
N VAL A 67 -10.20 -2.18 -5.76
CA VAL A 67 -10.71 -2.63 -7.07
C VAL A 67 -9.60 -3.40 -7.76
N LEU A 68 -9.87 -4.61 -8.28
CA LEU A 68 -8.80 -5.50 -8.77
C LEU A 68 -8.58 -5.45 -10.30
N THR A 69 -9.40 -4.71 -11.03
CA THR A 69 -9.26 -4.54 -12.49
C THR A 69 -9.58 -3.11 -12.90
N VAL A 70 -9.09 -2.70 -14.06
CA VAL A 70 -9.36 -1.38 -14.64
C VAL A 70 -9.32 -1.49 -16.16
N GLU A 71 -10.17 -0.74 -16.85
CA GLU A 71 -10.10 -0.56 -18.30
C GLU A 71 -8.88 0.29 -18.66
N ALA A 72 -8.18 -0.09 -19.73
CA ALA A 72 -6.98 0.59 -20.19
C ALA A 72 -7.26 2.10 -20.45
N GLY A 73 -6.42 2.96 -19.87
CA GLY A 73 -6.55 4.42 -20.00
C GLY A 73 -7.70 5.06 -19.22
N LYS A 74 -8.53 4.30 -18.49
CA LYS A 74 -9.69 4.82 -17.76
C LYS A 74 -9.62 4.47 -16.27
N ALA A 75 -9.01 5.37 -15.49
CA ALA A 75 -8.97 5.26 -14.03
C ALA A 75 -10.39 5.06 -13.45
N ASN A 76 -10.53 4.20 -12.44
CA ASN A 76 -11.79 3.90 -11.75
C ASN A 76 -12.93 3.34 -12.62
N SER A 77 -12.66 2.91 -13.85
CA SER A 77 -13.67 2.37 -14.78
C SER A 77 -14.45 1.16 -14.24
N HIS A 78 -13.84 0.38 -13.34
CA HIS A 78 -14.48 -0.78 -12.69
C HIS A 78 -14.85 -0.53 -11.22
N GLN A 79 -14.89 0.73 -10.78
CA GLN A 79 -15.43 1.09 -9.47
C GLN A 79 -16.93 0.74 -9.41
N ASN A 80 -17.38 0.28 -8.24
CA ASN A 80 -18.75 -0.15 -7.96
C ASN A 80 -19.23 -1.30 -8.86
N LYS A 81 -18.30 -2.15 -9.32
CA LYS A 81 -18.61 -3.36 -10.12
C LYS A 81 -18.58 -4.64 -9.30
N GLY A 82 -18.37 -4.54 -7.99
CA GLY A 82 -18.48 -5.65 -7.04
C GLY A 82 -17.14 -6.17 -6.50
N TRP A 83 -16.01 -5.67 -7.01
CA TRP A 83 -14.69 -5.99 -6.44
C TRP A 83 -14.59 -5.58 -4.98
N GLU A 84 -15.23 -4.47 -4.62
CA GLU A 84 -15.24 -3.93 -3.28
C GLU A 84 -15.82 -4.94 -2.28
N HIS A 85 -16.86 -5.71 -2.66
CA HIS A 85 -17.43 -6.74 -1.79
C HIS A 85 -16.41 -7.83 -1.46
N LEU A 86 -15.63 -8.25 -2.46
CA LEU A 86 -14.59 -9.24 -2.27
C LEU A 86 -13.47 -8.69 -1.38
N THR A 87 -12.97 -7.50 -1.70
CA THR A 87 -11.85 -6.91 -0.93
C THR A 87 -12.27 -6.56 0.49
N ASP A 88 -13.54 -6.19 0.71
CA ASP A 88 -14.08 -5.94 2.05
C ASP A 88 -14.18 -7.24 2.85
N ALA A 89 -14.55 -8.36 2.22
CA ALA A 89 -14.51 -9.66 2.87
C ALA A 89 -13.07 -10.04 3.28
N ILE A 90 -12.09 -9.79 2.41
CA ILE A 90 -10.66 -10.01 2.72
C ILE A 90 -10.24 -9.15 3.93
N ILE A 91 -10.60 -7.86 3.94
CA ILE A 91 -10.27 -6.94 5.04
C ILE A 91 -10.92 -7.40 6.36
N ARG A 92 -12.19 -7.83 6.32
CA ARG A 92 -12.90 -8.36 7.51
C ARG A 92 -12.22 -9.61 8.07
N LEU A 93 -11.80 -10.54 7.20
CA LEU A 93 -11.06 -11.73 7.62
C LEU A 93 -9.70 -11.38 8.24
N LEU A 94 -8.99 -10.41 7.66
CA LEU A 94 -7.73 -9.93 8.23
C LEU A 94 -7.94 -9.24 9.59
N ASN A 95 -9.03 -8.48 9.75
CA ASN A 95 -9.39 -7.87 11.03
C ASN A 95 -9.70 -8.91 12.13
N GLN A 96 -10.23 -10.07 11.75
CA GLN A 96 -10.50 -11.19 12.67
C GLN A 96 -9.26 -12.02 13.03
N LYS A 97 -8.13 -11.81 12.35
CA LYS A 97 -6.92 -12.61 12.60
C LYS A 97 -6.40 -12.35 14.02
N GLU A 98 -6.00 -13.43 14.68
CA GLU A 98 -5.24 -13.35 15.93
C GLU A 98 -3.83 -12.80 15.67
N GLY A 99 -3.37 -11.93 16.56
CA GLY A 99 -2.07 -11.27 16.46
C GLY A 99 -2.10 -9.94 15.69
N PRO A 100 -1.06 -9.13 15.87
CA PRO A 100 -1.02 -7.75 15.42
C PRO A 100 -0.99 -7.63 13.88
N VAL A 101 -1.93 -6.88 13.31
CA VAL A 101 -1.91 -6.52 11.89
C VAL A 101 -1.79 -5.00 11.75
N VAL A 102 -0.82 -4.56 10.96
CA VAL A 102 -0.71 -3.15 10.55
C VAL A 102 -1.46 -2.92 9.24
N PHE A 103 -2.38 -1.96 9.23
CA PHE A 103 -3.11 -1.48 8.05
C PHE A 103 -2.64 -0.07 7.70
N ILE A 104 -2.12 0.09 6.49
CA ILE A 104 -1.76 1.40 5.93
C ILE A 104 -2.82 1.83 4.92
N LEU A 105 -3.49 2.94 5.22
CA LEU A 105 -4.64 3.46 4.48
C LEU A 105 -4.33 4.85 3.91
N TRP A 106 -3.98 4.88 2.62
CA TRP A 106 -3.62 6.11 1.93
C TRP A 106 -4.77 6.64 1.08
N GLY A 107 -5.22 7.87 1.38
CA GLY A 107 -6.31 8.52 0.66
C GLY A 107 -7.72 8.13 1.13
N LYS A 108 -8.72 8.81 0.56
CA LYS A 108 -10.11 8.75 1.03
C LYS A 108 -10.71 7.34 0.92
N ASN A 109 -10.53 6.67 -0.21
CA ASN A 109 -11.13 5.34 -0.45
C ASN A 109 -10.57 4.28 0.50
N ALA A 110 -9.25 4.28 0.74
CA ALA A 110 -8.64 3.38 1.71
C ALA A 110 -9.12 3.70 3.13
N LYS A 111 -9.19 4.99 3.51
CA LYS A 111 -9.68 5.43 4.82
C LYS A 111 -11.13 5.02 5.10
N GLN A 112 -11.99 4.95 4.08
CA GLN A 112 -13.37 4.46 4.27
C GLN A 112 -13.41 3.03 4.83
N LYS A 113 -12.40 2.20 4.53
CA LYS A 113 -12.32 0.83 5.04
C LYS A 113 -12.04 0.74 6.55
N MET A 114 -11.74 1.84 7.23
CA MET A 114 -11.62 1.87 8.70
C MET A 114 -12.90 1.41 9.39
N GLU A 115 -14.09 1.59 8.78
CA GLU A 115 -15.34 1.09 9.36
C GLU A 115 -15.38 -0.44 9.52
N LEU A 116 -14.50 -1.16 8.79
CA LEU A 116 -14.35 -2.61 8.86
C LEU A 116 -13.31 -3.05 9.89
N LEU A 117 -12.53 -2.11 10.43
CA LEU A 117 -11.37 -2.35 11.29
C LEU A 117 -11.70 -1.94 12.72
N ASN A 118 -12.08 -2.91 13.53
CA ASN A 118 -12.52 -2.70 14.92
C ASN A 118 -11.71 -3.49 15.95
N ASN A 119 -10.69 -4.23 15.50
CA ASN A 119 -9.83 -5.00 16.40
C ASN A 119 -8.81 -4.04 17.06
N PRO A 120 -8.83 -3.89 18.40
CA PRO A 120 -7.94 -2.98 19.11
C PRO A 120 -6.47 -3.42 19.08
N ASP A 121 -6.21 -4.69 18.78
CA ASP A 121 -4.86 -5.21 18.69
C ASP A 121 -4.19 -4.81 17.37
N HIS A 122 -4.92 -4.28 16.38
CA HIS A 122 -4.39 -3.86 15.08
C HIS A 122 -3.95 -2.40 15.08
N LEU A 123 -2.88 -2.10 14.35
CA LEU A 123 -2.44 -0.72 14.12
C LEU A 123 -3.02 -0.20 12.80
N ILE A 124 -3.68 0.96 12.85
CA ILE A 124 -4.19 1.65 11.66
C ILE A 124 -3.37 2.93 11.45
N LEU A 125 -2.63 2.99 10.34
CA LEU A 125 -1.88 4.17 9.90
C LEU A 125 -2.60 4.79 8.71
N THR A 126 -2.85 6.09 8.76
CA THR A 126 -3.55 6.79 7.66
C THR A 126 -2.85 8.06 7.26
N SER A 127 -2.94 8.40 5.97
CA SER A 127 -2.42 9.66 5.43
C SER A 127 -3.16 10.07 4.16
N SER A 128 -2.79 11.20 3.58
CA SER A 128 -3.20 11.55 2.20
C SER A 128 -2.63 10.53 1.20
N HIS A 129 -3.21 10.43 0.00
CA HIS A 129 -2.75 9.49 -1.02
C HIS A 129 -1.37 9.93 -1.56
N PRO A 130 -0.46 9.01 -1.94
CA PRO A 130 0.86 9.35 -2.49
C PRO A 130 0.83 9.97 -3.91
N SER A 131 -0.34 10.24 -4.47
CA SER A 131 -0.45 10.86 -5.80
C SER A 131 0.12 12.29 -5.77
N PRO A 132 0.73 12.78 -6.87
CA PRO A 132 1.20 14.16 -6.96
C PRO A 132 0.17 15.21 -6.54
N TYR A 133 -1.13 14.94 -6.74
CA TYR A 133 -2.21 15.86 -6.37
C TYR A 133 -2.46 15.98 -4.86
N SER A 134 -2.03 14.98 -4.07
CA SER A 134 -2.37 14.88 -2.65
C SER A 134 -1.18 14.69 -1.72
N ALA A 135 0.01 14.36 -2.24
CA ALA A 135 1.14 13.93 -1.41
C ALA A 135 1.62 15.01 -0.43
N ASN A 136 1.67 16.27 -0.88
CA ASN A 136 2.07 17.42 -0.07
C ASN A 136 1.06 17.76 1.05
N TYR A 137 -0.16 17.23 0.99
CA TYR A 137 -1.22 17.49 1.98
C TYR A 137 -1.26 16.41 3.07
N GLY A 138 -0.09 15.84 3.40
CA GLY A 138 0.08 14.95 4.55
C GLY A 138 0.42 13.49 4.25
N PHE A 139 0.77 13.13 3.00
CA PHE A 139 1.48 11.86 2.76
C PHE A 139 2.95 12.00 3.17
N PHE A 140 3.61 13.06 2.68
CA PHE A 140 4.98 13.34 3.08
C PHE A 140 5.08 13.71 4.56
N GLY A 141 6.06 13.14 5.25
CA GLY A 141 6.25 13.27 6.69
C GLY A 141 5.28 12.42 7.52
N SER A 142 4.45 11.57 6.89
CA SER A 142 3.55 10.67 7.64
C SER A 142 4.30 9.52 8.31
N ARG A 143 5.51 9.20 7.82
CA ARG A 143 6.44 8.21 8.37
C ARG A 143 5.79 6.83 8.59
N PRO A 144 5.13 6.26 7.55
CA PRO A 144 4.33 5.07 7.75
C PRO A 144 5.20 3.80 7.93
N PHE A 145 6.44 3.80 7.45
CA PHE A 145 7.31 2.62 7.44
C PHE A 145 8.01 2.43 8.78
N SER A 146 8.57 3.49 9.35
CA SER A 146 9.16 3.47 10.70
C SER A 146 8.12 3.12 11.75
N LYS A 147 6.96 3.80 11.74
CA LYS A 147 5.84 3.50 12.65
C LYS A 147 5.39 2.05 12.56
N THR A 148 5.38 1.48 11.36
CA THR A 148 5.06 0.06 11.16
C THR A 148 6.10 -0.83 11.83
N ASN A 149 7.39 -0.59 11.57
CA ASN A 149 8.46 -1.40 12.15
C ASN A 149 8.53 -1.27 13.67
N ASP A 150 8.37 -0.06 14.21
CA ASP A 150 8.34 0.19 15.66
C ASP A 150 7.23 -0.61 16.33
N TYR A 151 6.04 -0.62 15.73
CA TYR A 151 4.91 -1.38 16.25
C TYR A 151 5.14 -2.89 16.14
N LEU A 152 5.68 -3.39 15.03
CA LEU A 152 6.03 -4.82 14.91
C LEU A 152 7.02 -5.24 16.01
N VAL A 153 8.07 -4.44 16.23
CA VAL A 153 9.06 -4.69 17.28
C VAL A 153 8.43 -4.68 18.69
N GLN A 154 7.52 -3.74 18.96
CA GLN A 154 6.78 -3.68 20.24
C GLN A 154 5.92 -4.93 20.49
N GLN A 155 5.45 -5.57 19.42
CA GLN A 155 4.68 -6.82 19.50
C GLN A 155 5.55 -8.08 19.45
N GLY A 156 6.88 -7.94 19.44
CA GLY A 156 7.82 -9.06 19.35
C GLY A 156 7.95 -9.67 17.95
N GLU A 157 7.44 -8.97 16.92
CA GLU A 157 7.52 -9.38 15.53
C GLU A 157 8.78 -8.82 14.84
N LYS A 158 9.22 -9.50 13.78
CA LYS A 158 10.36 -9.04 12.98
C LYS A 158 9.96 -7.79 12.17
N PRO A 159 10.76 -6.70 12.17
CA PRO A 159 10.51 -5.55 11.32
C PRO A 159 10.66 -5.93 9.84
N ILE A 160 9.99 -5.18 8.97
CA ILE A 160 10.10 -5.34 7.52
C ILE A 160 11.37 -4.64 7.03
N ASP A 161 12.12 -5.33 6.17
CA ASP A 161 13.14 -4.69 5.35
C ASP A 161 12.47 -4.00 4.16
N TRP A 162 12.35 -2.68 4.27
CA TRP A 162 11.68 -1.86 3.27
C TRP A 162 12.56 -1.56 2.05
N GLN A 163 13.87 -1.82 2.09
CA GLN A 163 14.75 -1.51 0.97
C GLN A 163 14.42 -2.41 -0.23
N ILE A 164 14.11 -1.76 -1.35
CA ILE A 164 14.00 -2.46 -2.64
C ILE A 164 15.39 -2.47 -3.31
N PRO A 165 15.90 -3.63 -3.75
CA PRO A 165 17.17 -3.69 -4.46
C PRO A 165 17.04 -3.09 -5.86
N ASN A 166 18.17 -2.58 -6.38
CA ASN A 166 18.29 -2.29 -7.80
C ASN A 166 18.25 -3.59 -8.62
N LEU A 167 17.79 -3.47 -9.87
CA LEU A 167 17.75 -4.54 -10.86
C LEU A 167 18.71 -4.29 -12.02
#